data_AF-A0A7R9Q391-F1
#
_entry.id   AF-A0A7R9Q391-F1
#
_cell.length_a   1.000
_cell.length_b   1.000
_cell.length_c   1.000
_cell.angle_alpha   90.00
_cell.angle_beta   90.00
_cell.angle_gamma   90.00
#
_symmetry.space_group_name_H-M   'P 1'
#
loop_
_entity.id
_entity.type
_entity.pdbx_description
1 polymer ?
#
loop_
_entity_poly.entity_id
_entity_poly.type
_entity_poly.pdbx_seq_one_letter_code
_entity_poly.pdbx_strand_id
1 'polypeptide(L)'
;MFYGDEEELLIERNDEKLGFQESDKQLLWLSLSSPKSASILSRKRWICLQLSIVCVLFFFSLFCVLLILAKLSAESQQSINRLVDRFSFLTTDDTNETDIIDTIFSKTRLRHGSVRVITHCGTLIGGKESDAYAFKGIPYAHPPVGDRRWTPPEPLCNPDSHRHCHKFGSHCFQVNPISRELEGREDCLYLNVWTPTIDPEVRHKTFPFEPRLMAGPELKEPPVNPYHHR
;
A
#
# COMPACT_ATOMS: atom_id res chain seq x y z
N MET A 1 69.39 -41.40 -69.82
CA MET A 1 70.11 -40.54 -68.85
C MET A 1 69.33 -39.25 -68.75
N PHE A 2 68.95 -38.87 -67.53
CA PHE A 2 68.59 -37.54 -66.99
C PHE A 2 67.33 -36.77 -67.46
N TYR A 3 66.49 -36.50 -66.44
CA TYR A 3 65.63 -35.33 -66.10
C TYR A 3 64.53 -34.84 -67.05
N GLY A 4 63.32 -34.70 -66.51
CA GLY A 4 62.10 -34.04 -67.03
C GLY A 4 60.94 -34.36 -66.07
N ASP A 5 60.23 -33.40 -65.47
CA ASP A 5 59.21 -32.47 -65.99
C ASP A 5 57.77 -33.01 -65.87
N GLU A 6 56.90 -32.10 -65.39
CA GLU A 6 55.43 -31.96 -65.42
C GLU A 6 54.50 -33.15 -65.74
N GLU A 7 53.43 -33.35 -64.95
CA GLU A 7 52.01 -33.13 -65.35
C GLU A 7 50.99 -33.73 -64.35
N GLU A 8 49.91 -32.97 -64.16
CA GLU A 8 48.49 -33.30 -64.02
C GLU A 8 48.04 -34.78 -64.11
N LEU A 9 47.06 -35.22 -63.28
CA LEU A 9 45.86 -35.96 -63.73
C LEU A 9 44.95 -36.48 -62.59
N LEU A 10 43.69 -36.03 -62.65
CA LEU A 10 42.48 -36.66 -62.11
C LEU A 10 42.17 -37.96 -62.85
N ILE A 11 41.81 -39.06 -62.17
CA ILE A 11 40.98 -40.14 -62.75
C ILE A 11 40.04 -40.77 -61.69
N GLU A 12 38.75 -40.74 -62.00
CA GLU A 12 37.59 -41.39 -61.34
C GLU A 12 37.49 -42.92 -61.58
N ARG A 13 36.46 -43.53 -60.96
CA ARG A 13 35.72 -44.79 -61.26
C ARG A 13 36.16 -46.06 -60.51
N ASN A 14 35.26 -46.59 -59.65
CA ASN A 14 34.20 -47.62 -59.92
C ASN A 14 34.81 -49.02 -60.02
N ASP A 15 34.24 -50.15 -59.60
CA ASP A 15 33.05 -50.66 -58.92
C ASP A 15 33.59 -51.94 -58.22
N GLU A 16 33.04 -52.61 -57.21
CA GLU A 16 31.90 -53.53 -57.30
C GLU A 16 31.94 -54.45 -56.04
N LYS A 17 30.78 -55.03 -55.70
CA LYS A 17 30.42 -55.75 -54.47
C LYS A 17 31.11 -57.11 -54.30
N LEU A 18 31.21 -57.63 -53.05
CA LEU A 18 30.98 -59.06 -52.74
C LEU A 18 30.82 -59.28 -51.21
N GLY A 19 29.85 -60.10 -50.79
CA GLY A 19 29.42 -60.27 -49.38
C GLY A 19 29.75 -61.63 -48.72
N PHE A 20 28.98 -61.96 -47.65
CA PHE A 20 28.88 -63.21 -46.85
C PHE A 20 29.87 -63.40 -45.67
N GLN A 21 29.55 -63.94 -44.48
CA GLN A 21 28.31 -64.41 -43.82
C GLN A 21 28.52 -64.56 -42.29
N GLU A 22 27.42 -64.66 -41.56
CA GLU A 22 27.20 -64.65 -40.11
C GLU A 22 27.09 -66.09 -39.52
N SER A 23 28.06 -66.58 -38.73
CA SER A 23 27.82 -67.72 -37.79
C SER A 23 28.83 -67.93 -36.67
N ASP A 24 30.03 -67.35 -36.68
CA ASP A 24 31.11 -67.86 -35.79
C ASP A 24 31.35 -67.06 -34.49
N LYS A 25 30.46 -66.12 -34.13
CA LYS A 25 30.72 -65.19 -33.01
C LYS A 25 30.09 -65.57 -31.67
N GLN A 26 29.43 -66.72 -31.56
CA GLN A 26 28.72 -67.11 -30.33
C GLN A 26 29.60 -67.69 -29.21
N LEU A 27 30.92 -67.89 -29.39
CA LEU A 27 31.77 -68.52 -28.36
C LEU A 27 32.78 -67.58 -27.66
N LEU A 28 32.70 -66.27 -27.88
CA LEU A 28 33.59 -65.28 -27.22
C LEU A 28 32.98 -64.61 -25.97
N TRP A 29 31.81 -65.08 -25.51
CA TRP A 29 31.03 -64.45 -24.43
C TRP A 29 31.29 -64.96 -22.99
N LEU A 30 32.31 -65.80 -22.76
CA LEU A 30 32.48 -66.47 -21.45
C LEU A 30 33.78 -66.19 -20.68
N SER A 31 34.57 -65.16 -21.01
CA SER A 31 35.85 -64.91 -20.30
C SER A 31 36.11 -63.47 -19.81
N LEU A 32 35.16 -62.53 -19.91
CA LEU A 32 35.38 -61.13 -19.49
C LEU A 32 34.58 -60.70 -18.25
N SER A 33 34.29 -61.63 -17.34
CA SER A 33 33.79 -61.33 -15.99
C SER A 33 34.89 -61.51 -14.95
N SER A 34 35.68 -60.46 -14.68
CA SER A 34 36.42 -60.34 -13.42
C SER A 34 36.31 -58.91 -12.84
N PRO A 35 35.93 -58.73 -11.57
CA PRO A 35 35.32 -57.50 -11.08
C PRO A 35 36.28 -56.72 -10.18
N LYS A 36 37.33 -56.09 -10.72
CA LYS A 36 38.26 -55.28 -9.89
C LYS A 36 38.70 -53.92 -10.46
N SER A 37 38.18 -53.45 -11.61
CA SER A 37 38.46 -52.08 -12.12
C SER A 37 37.24 -51.17 -12.33
N ALA A 38 36.02 -51.64 -12.03
CA ALA A 38 34.76 -50.92 -12.31
C ALA A 38 34.33 -49.86 -11.26
N SER A 39 35.18 -49.46 -10.30
CA SER A 39 34.76 -48.65 -9.15
C SER A 39 35.14 -47.15 -9.20
N ILE A 40 36.06 -46.72 -10.05
CA ILE A 40 36.51 -45.31 -10.10
C ILE A 40 35.83 -44.53 -11.23
N LEU A 41 35.69 -45.14 -12.42
CA LEU A 41 35.09 -44.48 -13.59
C LEU A 41 33.57 -44.28 -13.42
N SER A 42 32.89 -45.21 -12.73
CA SER A 42 31.49 -45.07 -12.34
C SER A 42 31.32 -43.93 -11.33
N ARG A 43 32.09 -43.91 -10.23
CA ARG A 43 32.02 -42.83 -9.23
C ARG A 43 32.25 -41.44 -9.84
N LYS A 44 33.21 -41.28 -10.75
CA LYS A 44 33.42 -40.01 -11.48
C LYS A 44 32.20 -39.61 -12.33
N ARG A 45 31.58 -40.57 -13.03
CA ARG A 45 30.33 -40.33 -13.81
C ARG A 45 29.15 -39.98 -12.91
N TRP A 46 29.00 -40.65 -11.77
CA TRP A 46 27.96 -40.34 -10.77
C TRP A 46 28.17 -38.96 -10.15
N ILE A 47 29.41 -38.56 -9.84
CA ILE A 47 29.73 -37.22 -9.33
C ILE A 47 29.46 -36.15 -10.40
N CYS A 48 29.85 -36.38 -11.66
CA CYS A 48 29.54 -35.43 -12.75
C CYS A 48 28.03 -35.26 -12.98
N LEU A 49 27.25 -36.34 -12.89
CA LEU A 49 25.80 -36.29 -13.02
C LEU A 49 25.14 -35.57 -11.83
N GLN A 50 25.62 -35.83 -10.61
CA GLN A 50 25.13 -35.14 -9.42
C GLN A 50 25.47 -33.64 -9.48
N LEU A 51 26.69 -33.30 -9.90
CA LEU A 51 27.11 -31.90 -10.04
C LEU A 51 26.32 -31.17 -11.15
N SER A 52 25.99 -31.85 -12.25
CA SER A 52 25.15 -31.25 -13.30
C SER A 52 23.71 -31.03 -12.84
N ILE A 53 23.12 -31.96 -12.10
CA ILE A 53 21.78 -31.80 -11.51
C ILE A 53 21.77 -30.65 -10.51
N VAL A 54 22.76 -30.58 -9.60
CA VAL A 54 22.86 -29.48 -8.64
C VAL A 54 23.04 -28.12 -9.34
N CYS A 55 23.85 -28.06 -10.40
CA CYS A 55 23.97 -26.86 -11.24
C CYS A 55 22.63 -26.47 -11.86
N VAL A 56 21.91 -27.42 -12.49
CA VAL A 56 20.61 -27.13 -13.12
C VAL A 56 19.58 -26.63 -12.10
N LEU A 57 19.52 -27.24 -10.91
CA LEU A 57 18.63 -26.81 -9.84
C LEU A 57 19.00 -25.43 -9.29
N PHE A 58 20.30 -25.12 -9.19
CA PHE A 58 20.78 -23.80 -8.78
C PHE A 58 20.42 -22.72 -9.80
N PHE A 59 20.63 -22.97 -11.10
CA PHE A 59 20.27 -22.04 -12.17
C PHE A 59 18.75 -21.86 -12.27
N PHE A 60 17.96 -22.93 -12.10
CA PHE A 60 16.51 -22.84 -12.07
C PHE A 60 16.02 -22.02 -10.87
N SER A 61 16.60 -22.21 -9.69
CA SER A 61 16.30 -21.42 -8.50
C SER A 61 16.65 -19.94 -8.70
N LEU A 62 17.84 -19.64 -9.23
CA LEU A 62 18.27 -18.28 -9.52
C LEU A 62 17.35 -17.61 -10.56
N PHE A 63 16.95 -18.34 -11.60
CA PHE A 63 15.99 -17.86 -12.59
C PHE A 63 14.61 -17.57 -11.99
N CYS A 64 14.09 -18.45 -11.13
CA CYS A 64 12.84 -18.22 -10.40
C CYS A 64 12.92 -16.98 -9.51
N VAL A 65 14.03 -16.78 -8.79
CA VAL A 65 14.24 -15.57 -7.97
C VAL A 65 14.27 -14.32 -8.86
N LEU A 66 14.96 -14.35 -10.00
CA LEU A 66 14.96 -13.23 -10.95
C LEU A 66 13.57 -12.92 -11.50
N LEU A 67 12.76 -13.94 -11.81
CA LEU A 67 11.36 -13.76 -12.25
C LEU A 67 10.49 -13.14 -11.14
N ILE A 68 10.66 -13.58 -9.90
CA ILE A 68 9.93 -13.03 -8.75
C ILE A 68 10.34 -11.56 -8.51
N LEU A 69 11.63 -11.25 -8.54
CA LEU A 69 12.13 -9.87 -8.40
C LEU A 69 11.65 -8.98 -9.55
N ALA A 70 11.62 -9.49 -10.79
CA ALA A 70 11.08 -8.77 -11.94
C ALA A 70 9.56 -8.52 -11.79
N LYS A 71 8.81 -9.47 -11.23
CA LYS A 71 7.36 -9.31 -10.99
C LYS A 71 7.06 -8.31 -9.88
N LEU A 72 7.81 -8.35 -8.78
CA LEU A 72 7.73 -7.36 -7.70
C LEU A 72 8.08 -5.95 -8.19
N SER A 73 9.09 -5.83 -9.06
CA SER A 73 9.44 -4.58 -9.72
C SER A 73 8.31 -4.08 -10.63
N ALA A 74 7.74 -4.96 -11.47
CA ALA A 74 6.64 -4.61 -12.38
C ALA A 74 5.37 -4.16 -11.64
N GLU A 75 5.00 -4.83 -10.54
CA GLU A 75 3.83 -4.43 -9.73
C GLU A 75 4.06 -3.10 -8.99
N SER A 76 5.29 -2.83 -8.55
CA SER A 76 5.66 -1.53 -7.97
C SER A 76 5.57 -0.41 -9.02
N GLN A 77 6.10 -0.65 -10.23
CA GLN A 77 6.10 0.31 -11.32
C GLN A 77 4.70 0.57 -11.86
N GLN A 78 3.85 -0.46 -11.95
CA GLN A 78 2.45 -0.28 -12.34
C GLN A 78 1.67 0.55 -11.33
N SER A 79 1.97 0.41 -10.04
CA SER A 79 1.34 1.22 -8.98
C SER A 79 1.76 2.69 -9.06
N ILE A 80 3.04 2.94 -9.34
CA ILE A 80 3.59 4.29 -9.56
C ILE A 80 3.02 4.89 -10.85
N ASN A 81 3.01 4.15 -11.97
CA ASN A 81 2.47 4.63 -13.24
C ASN A 81 0.96 4.93 -13.16
N ARG A 82 0.19 4.17 -12.37
CA ARG A 82 -1.23 4.50 -12.09
C ARG A 82 -1.40 5.74 -11.22
N LEU A 83 -0.39 6.11 -10.42
CA LEU A 83 -0.39 7.36 -9.70
C LEU A 83 0.01 8.50 -10.65
N VAL A 84 1.09 8.32 -11.41
CA VAL A 84 1.57 9.30 -12.40
C VAL A 84 0.52 9.59 -13.47
N ASP A 85 -0.17 8.59 -14.03
CA ASP A 85 -1.27 8.78 -15.00
C ASP A 85 -2.49 9.49 -14.39
N ARG A 86 -2.68 9.39 -13.07
CA ARG A 86 -3.72 10.13 -12.35
C ARG A 86 -3.37 11.60 -12.18
N PHE A 87 -2.07 11.92 -12.19
CA PHE A 87 -1.52 13.25 -12.02
C PHE A 87 -1.05 13.89 -13.35
N SER A 88 -0.92 13.11 -14.44
CA SER A 88 -0.46 13.59 -15.75
C SER A 88 -1.45 14.52 -16.46
N PHE A 89 -2.69 14.62 -15.97
CA PHE A 89 -3.67 15.61 -16.42
C PHE A 89 -3.35 17.05 -15.93
N LEU A 90 -2.34 17.23 -15.07
CA LEU A 90 -1.97 18.55 -14.53
C LEU A 90 -1.00 19.35 -15.41
N THR A 91 -0.62 18.83 -16.58
CA THR A 91 0.25 19.55 -17.52
C THR A 91 -0.49 19.81 -18.82
N THR A 92 -1.51 20.67 -18.77
CA THR A 92 -1.95 21.40 -19.97
C THR A 92 -2.16 22.86 -19.58
N ASP A 93 -1.28 23.69 -20.12
CA ASP A 93 -1.35 25.12 -20.42
C ASP A 93 -2.33 26.01 -19.66
N ASP A 94 -1.73 27.09 -19.14
CA ASP A 94 -2.30 28.43 -18.97
C ASP A 94 -3.55 28.57 -18.09
N THR A 95 -3.37 28.58 -16.77
CA THR A 95 -4.19 29.40 -15.84
C THR A 95 -3.46 29.62 -14.52
N ASN A 96 -3.73 30.75 -13.85
CA ASN A 96 -3.04 31.23 -12.65
C ASN A 96 -2.95 30.18 -11.54
N GLU A 97 -1.89 30.28 -10.72
CA GLU A 97 -1.51 29.36 -9.65
C GLU A 97 -2.65 29.08 -8.63
N THR A 98 -3.59 30.02 -8.45
CA THR A 98 -4.77 29.86 -7.59
C THR A 98 -5.89 29.02 -8.21
N ASP A 99 -6.07 29.09 -9.53
CA ASP A 99 -7.11 28.35 -10.26
C ASP A 99 -6.74 26.87 -10.41
N ILE A 100 -5.42 26.60 -10.48
CA ILE A 100 -4.88 25.25 -10.48
C ILE A 100 -5.21 24.55 -9.15
N ILE A 101 -5.08 25.24 -8.02
CA ILE A 101 -5.37 24.67 -6.69
C ILE A 101 -6.88 24.35 -6.55
N ASP A 102 -7.76 25.27 -6.93
CA ASP A 102 -9.22 25.03 -6.90
C ASP A 102 -9.67 23.96 -7.91
N THR A 103 -9.04 23.89 -9.08
CA THR A 103 -9.29 22.85 -10.08
C THR A 103 -8.77 21.48 -9.63
N ILE A 104 -7.60 21.43 -8.99
CA ILE A 104 -7.06 20.22 -8.39
C ILE A 104 -7.96 19.74 -7.25
N PHE A 105 -8.43 20.65 -6.38
CA PHE A 105 -9.29 20.30 -5.24
C PHE A 105 -10.71 19.90 -5.64
N SER A 106 -11.26 20.47 -6.72
CA SER A 106 -12.56 20.06 -7.25
C SER A 106 -12.51 18.75 -8.02
N LYS A 107 -11.37 18.43 -8.67
CA LYS A 107 -11.23 17.29 -9.58
C LYS A 107 -10.52 16.07 -8.97
N THR A 108 -9.75 16.23 -7.89
CA THR A 108 -9.44 15.11 -7.00
C THR A 108 -10.72 14.74 -6.27
N ARG A 109 -11.39 13.67 -6.74
CA ARG A 109 -12.39 12.96 -5.91
C ARG A 109 -11.68 12.56 -4.61
N LEU A 110 -11.80 13.41 -3.60
CA LEU A 110 -11.75 13.01 -2.20
C LEU A 110 -12.58 11.72 -2.12
N ARG A 111 -12.01 10.65 -1.54
CA ARG A 111 -12.63 9.32 -1.38
C ARG A 111 -14.16 9.48 -1.33
N HIS A 112 -14.90 8.88 -2.27
CA HIS A 112 -16.36 9.03 -2.41
C HIS A 112 -17.02 9.26 -1.04
N GLY A 113 -17.31 10.52 -0.71
CA GLY A 113 -17.89 10.91 0.58
C GLY A 113 -17.07 11.84 1.48
N SER A 114 -15.80 12.19 1.21
CA SER A 114 -15.08 13.22 2.00
C SER A 114 -15.28 14.62 1.41
N VAL A 115 -15.50 15.60 2.28
CA VAL A 115 -15.89 16.97 1.94
C VAL A 115 -15.05 17.97 2.73
N ARG A 116 -14.59 19.03 2.05
CA ARG A 116 -13.76 20.09 2.62
C ARG A 116 -14.56 21.38 2.72
N VAL A 117 -14.48 22.06 3.87
CA VAL A 117 -15.05 23.39 4.09
C VAL A 117 -13.99 24.30 4.69
N ILE A 118 -13.81 25.47 4.08
CA ILE A 118 -12.89 26.50 4.56
C ILE A 118 -13.66 27.41 5.52
N THR A 119 -13.08 27.66 6.70
CA THR A 119 -13.62 28.57 7.71
C THR A 119 -12.56 29.61 8.08
N HIS A 120 -12.95 30.66 8.78
CA HIS A 120 -12.02 31.65 9.35
C HIS A 120 -10.96 31.00 10.26
N CYS A 121 -11.31 29.92 10.97
CA CYS A 121 -10.42 29.25 11.93
C CYS A 121 -9.77 27.99 11.38
N GLY A 122 -9.67 27.87 10.06
CA GLY A 122 -9.02 26.77 9.37
C GLY A 122 -9.95 25.93 8.50
N THR A 123 -9.37 24.90 7.90
CA THR A 123 -10.05 23.98 6.99
C THR A 123 -10.56 22.76 7.74
N LEU A 124 -11.85 22.46 7.57
CA LEU A 124 -12.49 21.26 8.11
C LEU A 124 -12.71 20.22 7.01
N ILE A 125 -12.40 18.97 7.30
CA ILE A 125 -12.55 17.83 6.40
C ILE A 125 -13.55 16.87 7.04
N GLY A 126 -14.79 16.93 6.58
CA GLY A 126 -15.89 16.08 7.02
C GLY A 126 -16.28 15.07 5.94
N GLY A 127 -17.50 14.55 6.03
CA GLY A 127 -18.02 13.67 5.00
C GLY A 127 -19.53 13.63 4.89
N LYS A 128 -20.03 13.03 3.81
CA LYS A 128 -21.45 12.81 3.60
C LYS A 128 -21.93 11.61 4.42
N GLU A 129 -22.92 11.84 5.26
CA GLU A 129 -23.62 10.83 6.07
C GLU A 129 -25.11 10.87 5.71
N SER A 130 -25.59 9.85 4.99
CA SER A 130 -26.95 9.78 4.48
C SER A 130 -27.32 11.05 3.67
N ASP A 131 -28.27 11.85 4.17
CA ASP A 131 -28.80 13.04 3.51
C ASP A 131 -28.14 14.35 3.99
N ALA A 132 -27.10 14.27 4.81
CA ALA A 132 -26.39 15.43 5.33
C ALA A 132 -24.88 15.31 5.20
N TYR A 133 -24.19 16.43 5.34
CA TYR A 133 -22.76 16.51 5.54
C TYR A 133 -22.47 16.66 7.02
N ALA A 134 -21.61 15.80 7.55
CA ALA A 134 -21.25 15.73 8.95
C ALA A 134 -19.80 16.15 9.17
N PHE A 135 -19.61 17.00 10.18
CA PHE A 135 -18.32 17.42 10.69
C PHE A 135 -18.33 17.21 12.20
N LYS A 136 -17.60 16.19 12.66
CA LYS A 136 -17.62 15.73 14.06
C LYS A 136 -16.30 16.02 14.76
N GLY A 137 -16.37 16.24 16.07
CA GLY A 137 -15.19 16.46 16.90
C GLY A 137 -14.45 17.76 16.57
N ILE A 138 -15.16 18.83 16.20
CA ILE A 138 -14.56 20.13 15.94
C ILE A 138 -14.24 20.78 17.30
N PRO A 139 -12.97 21.05 17.64
CA PRO A 139 -12.66 21.76 18.87
C PRO A 139 -13.06 23.23 18.72
N TYR A 140 -13.83 23.74 19.70
CA TYR A 140 -14.27 25.14 19.69
C TYR A 140 -13.53 26.02 20.71
N ALA A 141 -12.80 25.41 21.65
CA ALA A 141 -12.01 26.08 22.66
C ALA A 141 -10.76 25.25 23.01
N HIS A 142 -9.79 25.87 23.67
CA HIS A 142 -8.65 25.17 24.23
C HIS A 142 -9.09 24.17 25.32
N PRO A 143 -8.45 23.00 25.44
CA PRO A 143 -8.76 22.03 26.48
C PRO A 143 -8.69 22.66 27.88
N PRO A 144 -9.71 22.46 28.75
CA PRO A 144 -9.79 23.09 30.07
C PRO A 144 -8.98 22.29 31.12
N VAL A 145 -7.71 22.01 30.81
CA VAL A 145 -6.80 21.20 31.64
C VAL A 145 -5.66 22.03 32.22
N GLY A 146 -5.05 21.55 33.31
CA GLY A 146 -3.93 22.24 33.96
C GLY A 146 -4.33 23.64 34.44
N ASP A 147 -3.56 24.65 34.08
CA ASP A 147 -3.79 26.05 34.47
C ASP A 147 -5.09 26.64 33.89
N ARG A 148 -5.68 25.99 32.88
CA ARG A 148 -6.96 26.39 32.28
C ARG A 148 -8.16 25.82 33.03
N ARG A 149 -7.93 24.94 34.01
CA ARG A 149 -9.01 24.38 34.84
C ARG A 149 -9.65 25.50 35.66
N TRP A 150 -10.97 25.50 35.75
CA TRP A 150 -11.77 26.51 36.48
C TRP A 150 -11.60 27.94 35.97
N THR A 151 -11.25 28.09 34.70
CA THR A 151 -11.25 29.37 33.99
C THR A 151 -12.27 29.33 32.85
N PRO A 152 -12.77 30.49 32.39
CA PRO A 152 -13.60 30.55 31.19
C PRO A 152 -12.90 29.92 29.98
N PRO A 153 -13.64 29.24 29.07
CA PRO A 153 -13.04 28.60 27.91
C PRO A 153 -12.38 29.63 26.99
N GLU A 154 -11.11 29.38 26.65
CA GLU A 154 -10.36 30.24 25.72
C GLU A 154 -10.63 29.80 24.26
N PRO A 155 -11.01 30.72 23.35
CA PRO A 155 -11.26 30.40 21.96
C PRO A 155 -10.05 29.78 21.25
N LEU A 156 -10.28 28.75 20.44
CA LEU A 156 -9.24 28.14 19.61
C LEU A 156 -9.49 28.50 18.13
N CYS A 157 -8.59 29.28 17.54
CA CYS A 157 -8.68 29.67 16.13
C CYS A 157 -7.31 29.68 15.46
N ASN A 158 -7.14 28.91 14.39
CA ASN A 158 -5.91 28.88 13.61
C ASN A 158 -6.24 28.74 12.11
N PRO A 159 -6.10 29.81 11.31
CA PRO A 159 -6.42 29.82 9.87
C PRO A 159 -5.68 28.76 9.05
N ASP A 160 -4.47 28.38 9.47
CA ASP A 160 -3.62 27.42 8.75
C ASP A 160 -3.92 25.95 9.15
N SER A 161 -4.85 25.74 10.09
CA SER A 161 -5.15 24.40 10.57
C SER A 161 -5.99 23.59 9.58
N HIS A 162 -5.63 22.31 9.41
CA HIS A 162 -6.43 21.33 8.67
C HIS A 162 -6.91 20.24 9.64
N ARG A 163 -8.23 20.10 9.80
CA ARG A 163 -8.82 19.18 10.80
C ARG A 163 -9.66 18.10 10.13
N HIS A 164 -9.40 16.85 10.47
CA HIS A 164 -10.20 15.71 10.06
C HIS A 164 -11.36 15.49 11.04
N CYS A 165 -12.57 15.82 10.60
CA CYS A 165 -13.78 15.85 11.40
C CYS A 165 -14.70 14.65 11.11
N HIS A 166 -14.13 13.44 11.05
CA HIS A 166 -14.87 12.20 10.77
C HIS A 166 -15.30 11.43 12.02
N LYS A 167 -14.74 11.77 13.18
CA LYS A 167 -14.94 11.06 14.44
C LYS A 167 -15.45 12.02 15.51
N PHE A 168 -16.26 11.52 16.42
CA PHE A 168 -16.68 12.27 17.58
C PHE A 168 -15.46 12.59 18.48
N GLY A 169 -15.45 13.79 19.05
CA GLY A 169 -14.54 14.14 20.14
C GLY A 169 -14.94 13.42 21.45
N SER A 170 -14.09 13.51 22.46
CA SER A 170 -14.43 13.01 23.81
C SER A 170 -15.59 13.81 24.41
N HIS A 171 -16.51 13.12 25.07
CA HIS A 171 -17.49 13.76 25.96
C HIS A 171 -16.84 14.16 27.29
N CYS A 172 -17.43 15.15 27.94
CA CYS A 172 -16.99 15.60 29.26
C CYS A 172 -17.25 14.53 30.32
N PHE A 173 -16.53 14.64 31.44
CA PHE A 173 -16.76 13.75 32.58
C PHE A 173 -18.21 13.77 33.04
N GLN A 174 -18.81 12.60 33.08
CA GLN A 174 -20.16 12.37 33.58
C GLN A 174 -20.23 10.99 34.23
N VAL A 175 -21.13 10.83 35.21
CA VAL A 175 -21.43 9.52 35.77
C VAL A 175 -22.42 8.83 34.86
N ASN A 176 -22.04 7.67 34.32
CA ASN A 176 -22.94 6.89 33.49
C ASN A 176 -24.13 6.39 34.33
N PRO A 177 -25.38 6.62 33.90
CA PRO A 177 -26.55 6.30 34.72
C PRO A 177 -26.78 4.79 34.90
N ILE A 178 -26.22 3.95 34.03
CA ILE A 178 -26.38 2.50 34.04
C ILE A 178 -25.21 1.84 34.79
N SER A 179 -23.97 2.07 34.36
CA SER A 179 -22.78 1.46 34.99
C SER A 179 -22.43 2.11 36.33
N ARG A 180 -22.87 3.36 36.56
CA ARG A 180 -22.47 4.22 37.70
C ARG A 180 -20.98 4.53 37.74
N GLU A 181 -20.27 4.29 36.65
CA GLU A 181 -18.86 4.61 36.50
C GLU A 181 -18.67 6.04 36.00
N LEU A 182 -17.55 6.66 36.36
CA LEU A 182 -17.14 7.95 35.83
C LEU A 182 -16.55 7.74 34.43
N GLU A 183 -17.20 8.30 33.42
CA GLU A 183 -16.78 8.20 32.02
C GLU A 183 -16.50 9.58 31.44
N GLY A 184 -15.51 9.69 30.55
CA GLY A 184 -15.19 10.94 29.84
C GLY A 184 -13.75 11.41 30.02
N ARG A 185 -13.49 12.63 29.52
CA ARG A 185 -12.19 13.31 29.64
C ARG A 185 -12.40 14.80 29.91
N GLU A 186 -11.42 15.45 30.53
CA GLU A 186 -11.43 16.92 30.69
C GLU A 186 -11.27 17.64 29.36
N ASP A 187 -10.45 17.11 28.45
CA ASP A 187 -10.40 17.55 27.06
C ASP A 187 -11.67 17.10 26.33
N CYS A 188 -12.72 17.90 26.40
CA CYS A 188 -14.06 17.57 25.88
C CYS A 188 -14.78 18.72 25.16
N LEU A 189 -14.12 19.87 24.93
CA LEU A 189 -14.73 21.05 24.33
C LEU A 189 -14.82 20.92 22.79
N TYR A 190 -15.63 19.96 22.36
CA TYR A 190 -15.88 19.63 20.96
C TYR A 190 -17.34 19.84 20.59
N LEU A 191 -17.59 20.24 19.35
CA LEU A 191 -18.92 20.30 18.75
C LEU A 191 -18.98 19.43 17.50
N ASN A 192 -20.21 19.14 17.07
CA ASN A 192 -20.50 18.41 15.85
C ASN A 192 -21.53 19.20 15.03
N VAL A 193 -21.33 19.29 13.72
CA VAL A 193 -22.19 20.02 12.78
C VAL A 193 -22.70 19.07 11.73
N TRP A 194 -24.02 19.07 11.51
CA TRP A 194 -24.66 18.44 10.35
C TRP A 194 -25.34 19.52 9.53
N THR A 195 -25.12 19.48 8.21
CA THR A 195 -25.72 20.44 7.28
C THR A 195 -26.22 19.71 6.03
N PRO A 196 -27.40 20.03 5.49
CA PRO A 196 -27.92 19.40 4.27
C PRO A 196 -27.14 19.80 3.01
N THR A 197 -26.43 20.92 3.06
CA THR A 197 -25.62 21.43 1.94
C THR A 197 -24.34 22.09 2.44
N ILE A 198 -23.32 22.08 1.58
CA ILE A 198 -22.05 22.81 1.77
C ILE A 198 -21.95 24.04 0.87
N ASP A 199 -22.96 24.27 0.04
CA ASP A 199 -23.03 25.42 -0.84
C ASP A 199 -23.19 26.71 0.00
N PRO A 200 -22.22 27.65 -0.08
CA PRO A 200 -22.29 28.89 0.67
C PRO A 200 -23.44 29.81 0.22
N GLU A 201 -23.97 29.68 -0.99
CA GLU A 201 -25.03 30.56 -1.49
C GLU A 201 -26.41 30.19 -0.95
N VAL A 202 -26.59 28.95 -0.48
CA VAL A 202 -27.84 28.46 0.11
C VAL A 202 -27.99 28.90 1.60
N ARG A 203 -26.98 29.59 2.16
CA ARG A 203 -26.70 29.62 3.61
C ARG A 203 -27.71 30.27 4.57
N HIS A 204 -28.72 31.02 4.14
CA HIS A 204 -29.46 31.84 5.15
C HIS A 204 -30.98 31.90 4.99
N LYS A 205 -31.55 31.40 3.89
CA LYS A 205 -33.01 31.46 3.69
C LYS A 205 -33.72 30.12 3.85
N THR A 206 -33.01 29.01 3.63
CA THR A 206 -33.64 27.68 3.50
C THR A 206 -33.42 26.79 4.72
N PHE A 207 -32.33 26.97 5.48
CA PHE A 207 -31.98 26.12 6.61
C PHE A 207 -31.58 26.96 7.84
N PRO A 208 -32.49 27.20 8.79
CA PRO A 208 -32.16 27.91 10.03
C PRO A 208 -31.16 27.10 10.87
N PHE A 209 -30.30 27.81 11.61
CA PHE A 209 -29.37 27.18 12.56
C PHE A 209 -30.12 26.74 13.82
N GLU A 210 -30.07 25.44 14.12
CA GLU A 210 -30.69 24.84 15.30
C GLU A 210 -29.62 24.25 16.24
N PRO A 211 -29.18 25.00 17.26
CA PRO A 211 -28.22 24.48 18.23
C PRO A 211 -28.90 23.43 19.12
N ARG A 212 -28.33 22.23 19.20
CA ARG A 212 -28.74 21.20 20.15
C ARG A 212 -27.76 21.16 21.31
N LEU A 213 -28.24 21.54 22.50
CA LEU A 213 -27.51 21.34 23.75
C LEU A 213 -27.95 20.01 24.35
N MET A 214 -26.99 19.10 24.55
CA MET A 214 -27.26 17.89 25.32
C MET A 214 -27.24 18.25 26.80
N ALA A 215 -28.31 17.93 27.52
CA ALA A 215 -28.40 18.10 28.96
C ALA A 215 -28.58 16.74 29.64
N GLY A 216 -27.82 16.49 30.68
CA GLY A 216 -28.05 15.41 31.63
C GLY A 216 -28.78 15.93 32.88
N PRO A 217 -29.23 15.04 33.79
CA PRO A 217 -29.73 15.49 35.09
C PRO A 217 -28.61 16.27 35.79
N GLU A 218 -28.95 17.46 36.27
CA GLU A 218 -28.03 18.27 37.07
C GLU A 218 -27.63 17.48 38.31
N LEU A 219 -26.34 17.17 38.43
CA LEU A 219 -25.80 16.59 39.65
C LEU A 219 -25.95 17.66 40.73
N LYS A 220 -26.88 17.45 41.67
CA LYS A 220 -26.97 18.30 42.85
C LYS A 220 -25.59 18.37 43.47
N GLU A 221 -25.10 19.59 43.69
CA GLU A 221 -23.83 19.78 44.37
C GLU A 221 -23.85 18.97 45.67
N PRO A 222 -22.82 18.15 45.94
CA PRO A 222 -22.71 17.50 47.23
C PRO A 222 -22.72 18.61 48.30
N PRO A 223 -23.34 18.38 49.47
CA PRO A 223 -23.35 19.36 50.54
C PRO A 223 -21.90 19.78 50.83
N VAL A 224 -21.63 21.08 50.77
CA VAL A 224 -20.31 21.64 51.06
C VAL A 224 -19.88 21.11 52.42
N ASN A 225 -18.81 20.32 52.45
CA ASN A 225 -18.25 19.81 53.70
C ASN A 225 -17.63 21.01 54.45
N PRO A 226 -18.18 21.44 55.60
CA PRO A 226 -17.70 22.63 56.31
C PRO A 226 -16.29 22.45 56.90
N TYR A 227 -15.71 21.24 56.83
CA TYR A 227 -14.40 20.93 57.40
C TYR A 227 -13.27 20.84 56.38
N HIS A 228 -13.51 21.01 55.08
CA HIS A 228 -12.45 21.12 54.09
C HIS A 228 -12.21 22.57 53.68
N HIS A 229 -11.48 23.30 54.52
CA HIS A 229 -10.79 24.51 54.09
C HIS A 229 -9.39 24.15 53.57
N ARG A 230 -9.27 24.25 52.24
CA ARG A 230 -8.06 24.28 51.40
C ARG A 230 -7.23 23.01 51.25
#